data_AF-A0A372NKS7-F1
#
_entry.id   AF-A0A372NKS7-F1
#
_cell.length_a   1.000
_cell.length_b   1.000
_cell.length_c   1.000
_cell.angle_alpha   90.00
_cell.angle_beta   90.00
_cell.angle_gamma   90.00
#
_symmetry.space_group_name_H-M   'P 1'
#
loop_
_entity.id
_entity.type
_entity.pdbx_description
1 polymer ?
#
loop_
_entity_poly.entity_id
_entity_poly.type
_entity_poly.pdbx_seq_one_letter_code
_entity_poly.pdbx_strand_id
1 'polypeptide(L)'
;MTKSEQGHHRERQDPHWIEWLTGIVSALLVAAMHGWLTWEAFTRAPTPPDLVVTVLTVEKTTAGHRVAFDIYNTATTTAAAVTVVGRLREGNRVIEENDVTFDYVAAESKSAGAILFQNDPAGRTVDIQPAGYTDP
;
A
#
# COMPACT_ATOMS: atom_id res chain seq x y z
N MET A 1 20.68 -66.95 -24.52
CA MET A 1 21.43 -66.14 -23.54
C MET A 1 21.74 -64.78 -24.17
N THR A 2 21.11 -63.71 -23.72
CA THR A 2 21.57 -62.33 -23.98
C THR A 2 21.66 -61.63 -22.63
N LYS A 3 22.89 -61.29 -22.24
CA LYS A 3 23.19 -60.63 -20.96
C LYS A 3 23.03 -59.12 -21.17
N SER A 4 22.08 -58.52 -20.48
CA SER A 4 21.94 -57.07 -20.36
C SER A 4 22.93 -56.56 -19.31
N GLU A 5 23.88 -55.72 -19.71
CA GLU A 5 24.67 -54.91 -18.77
C GLU A 5 24.14 -53.47 -18.81
N GLN A 6 23.26 -53.15 -17.87
CA GLN A 6 22.91 -51.78 -17.54
C GLN A 6 23.94 -51.25 -16.55
N GLY A 7 24.91 -50.49 -17.05
CA GLY A 7 25.79 -49.68 -16.21
C GLY A 7 25.01 -48.55 -15.57
N HIS A 8 24.72 -48.66 -14.28
CA HIS A 8 24.27 -47.51 -13.49
C HIS A 8 25.46 -46.55 -13.33
N HIS A 9 25.46 -45.44 -14.08
CA HIS A 9 26.30 -44.29 -13.76
C HIS A 9 25.86 -43.74 -12.39
N ARG A 10 26.58 -44.14 -11.33
CA ARG A 10 26.60 -43.38 -10.08
C ARG A 10 27.56 -42.21 -10.28
N GLU A 11 27.01 -41.02 -10.52
CA GLU A 11 27.78 -39.78 -10.37
C GLU A 11 28.42 -39.78 -8.98
N ARG A 12 29.71 -39.40 -8.90
CA ARG A 12 30.46 -39.35 -7.63
C ARG A 12 29.78 -38.35 -6.70
N GLN A 13 29.34 -38.83 -5.54
CA GLN A 13 28.63 -38.11 -4.49
C GLN A 13 29.57 -37.25 -3.61
N ASP A 14 30.53 -36.55 -4.20
CA ASP A 14 31.35 -35.58 -3.47
C ASP A 14 30.93 -34.17 -3.91
N PRO A 15 30.24 -33.41 -3.05
CA PRO A 15 29.84 -32.04 -3.37
C PRO A 15 31.06 -31.23 -3.75
N HIS A 16 30.98 -30.53 -4.88
CA HIS A 16 32.10 -29.72 -5.35
C HIS A 16 32.31 -28.54 -4.38
N TRP A 17 33.54 -28.08 -4.15
CA TRP A 17 33.82 -26.99 -3.19
C TRP A 17 33.00 -25.71 -3.45
N ILE A 18 32.63 -25.48 -4.71
CA ILE A 18 31.80 -24.36 -5.11
C ILE A 18 30.34 -24.51 -4.68
N GLU A 19 29.83 -25.74 -4.57
CA GLU A 19 28.50 -26.05 -4.03
C GLU A 19 28.43 -25.72 -2.53
N TRP A 20 29.49 -26.04 -1.78
CA TRP A 20 29.60 -25.63 -0.39
C TRP A 20 29.71 -24.11 -0.24
N LEU A 21 30.51 -23.46 -1.08
CA LEU A 21 30.64 -22.00 -1.06
C LEU A 21 29.30 -21.33 -1.35
N THR A 22 28.59 -21.74 -2.40
CA THR A 22 27.29 -21.18 -2.75
C THR A 22 26.25 -21.47 -1.67
N GLY A 23 26.28 -22.66 -1.06
CA GLY A 23 25.43 -23.02 0.07
C GLY A 23 25.64 -22.11 1.28
N ILE A 24 26.90 -21.89 1.68
CA ILE A 24 27.25 -21.01 2.81
C ILE A 24 26.83 -19.57 2.51
N VAL A 25 27.15 -19.05 1.32
CA VAL A 25 26.77 -17.68 0.94
C VAL A 25 25.25 -17.51 0.95
N SER A 26 24.51 -18.47 0.39
CA SER A 26 23.04 -18.44 0.39
C SER A 26 22.48 -18.49 1.81
N ALA A 27 23.02 -19.37 2.67
CA ALA A 27 22.60 -19.47 4.06
C ALA A 27 22.86 -18.17 4.84
N LEU A 28 24.01 -17.52 4.62
CA LEU A 28 24.34 -16.24 5.24
C LEU A 28 23.39 -15.12 4.79
N LEU A 29 23.03 -15.06 3.50
CA LEU A 29 22.08 -14.07 2.99
C LEU A 29 20.69 -14.26 3.61
N VAL A 30 20.23 -15.51 3.71
CA VAL A 30 18.95 -15.84 4.35
C VAL A 30 18.98 -15.47 5.83
N ALA A 31 20.07 -15.81 6.55
CA ALA A 31 20.24 -15.47 7.96
C ALA A 31 20.29 -13.95 8.18
N ALA A 32 20.98 -13.21 7.31
CA ALA A 32 21.04 -11.75 7.36
C ALA A 32 19.65 -11.13 7.15
N MET A 33 18.88 -11.61 6.17
CA MET A 33 17.50 -11.17 5.93
C MET A 33 16.61 -11.43 7.15
N HIS A 34 16.70 -12.62 7.77
CA HIS A 34 15.94 -12.94 8.98
C HIS A 34 16.34 -12.08 10.17
N GLY A 35 17.65 -11.87 10.36
CA GLY A 35 18.17 -11.00 11.42
C GLY A 35 17.65 -9.58 11.28
N TRP A 36 17.65 -9.05 10.05
CA TRP A 36 17.10 -7.74 9.73
C TRP A 36 15.60 -7.65 10.00
N LEU A 37 14.80 -8.60 9.51
CA LEU A 37 13.36 -8.63 9.73
C LEU A 37 12.99 -8.74 11.23
N THR A 38 13.75 -9.55 11.97
CA THR A 38 13.57 -9.72 13.42
C THR A 38 13.87 -8.42 14.15
N TRP A 39 14.99 -7.77 13.80
CA TRP A 39 15.33 -6.46 14.35
C TRP A 39 14.18 -5.47 14.13
N GLU A 40 13.76 -5.29 12.87
CA GLU A 40 12.69 -4.34 12.52
C GLU A 40 11.40 -4.64 13.29
N ALA A 41 11.00 -5.91 13.37
CA ALA A 41 9.81 -6.33 14.08
C ALA A 41 9.80 -5.98 15.58
N PHE A 42 10.97 -5.95 16.22
CA PHE A 42 11.09 -5.61 17.64
C PHE A 42 11.36 -4.12 17.91
N THR A 43 12.00 -3.40 16.98
CA THR A 43 12.38 -2.00 17.21
C THR A 43 11.40 -0.99 16.66
N ARG A 44 10.54 -1.38 15.71
CA ARG A 44 9.60 -0.47 15.07
C ARG A 44 8.41 -0.20 16.00
N ALA A 45 8.27 1.06 16.43
CA ALA A 45 7.14 1.48 17.24
C ALA A 45 5.89 1.74 16.37
N PRO A 46 4.69 1.31 16.80
CA PRO A 46 3.46 1.66 16.12
C PRO A 46 3.18 3.16 16.29
N THR A 47 2.91 3.85 15.19
CA THR A 47 2.45 5.24 15.17
C THR A 47 0.97 5.28 14.79
N PRO A 48 0.17 6.18 15.41
CA PRO A 48 -1.25 6.31 15.07
C PRO A 48 -1.40 6.77 13.61
N PRO A 49 -2.51 6.42 12.92
CA PRO A 49 -2.72 6.82 11.54
C PRO A 49 -2.57 8.33 11.30
N ASP A 50 -1.83 8.67 10.25
CA ASP A 50 -1.60 10.05 9.81
C ASP A 50 -1.90 10.13 8.31
N LEU A 51 -3.01 10.81 7.98
CA LEU A 51 -3.69 10.71 6.70
C LEU A 51 -3.55 12.00 5.90
N VAL A 52 -2.93 11.90 4.73
CA VAL A 52 -2.67 13.02 3.83
C VAL A 52 -3.44 12.83 2.53
N VAL A 53 -4.26 13.82 2.15
CA VAL A 53 -5.04 13.79 0.92
C VAL A 53 -4.35 14.62 -0.17
N THR A 54 -4.32 14.10 -1.40
CA THR A 54 -3.85 14.80 -2.59
C THR A 54 -4.88 14.71 -3.70
N VAL A 55 -5.38 15.85 -4.16
CA VAL A 55 -6.30 15.92 -5.31
C VAL A 55 -5.53 15.66 -6.60
N LEU A 56 -6.05 14.77 -7.45
CA LEU A 56 -5.41 14.32 -8.69
C LEU A 56 -6.05 14.96 -9.93
N THR A 57 -7.35 14.72 -10.14
CA THR A 57 -8.07 15.18 -11.33
C THR A 57 -9.47 15.68 -10.99
N VAL A 58 -9.95 16.62 -11.79
CA VAL A 58 -11.34 17.11 -11.77
C VAL A 58 -11.92 16.87 -13.16
N GLU A 59 -12.96 16.05 -13.24
CA GLU A 59 -13.54 15.61 -14.52
C GLU A 59 -15.06 15.80 -14.51
N LYS A 60 -15.61 16.28 -15.62
CA LYS A 60 -17.06 16.28 -15.82
C LYS A 60 -17.52 14.87 -16.18
N THR A 61 -18.59 14.43 -15.54
CA THR A 61 -19.25 13.14 -15.76
C THR A 61 -20.73 13.37 -16.11
N THR A 62 -21.43 12.32 -16.52
CA THR A 62 -22.88 12.39 -16.78
C THR A 62 -23.68 12.78 -15.53
N ALA A 63 -23.19 12.44 -14.33
CA ALA A 63 -23.88 12.63 -13.06
C ALA A 63 -23.43 13.88 -12.28
N GLY A 64 -22.56 14.71 -12.87
CA GLY A 64 -21.96 15.88 -12.19
C GLY A 64 -20.46 15.95 -12.46
N HIS A 65 -19.68 16.19 -11.42
CA HIS A 65 -18.23 16.39 -11.47
C HIS A 65 -17.55 15.42 -10.51
N ARG A 66 -16.52 14.73 -10.97
CA ARG A 66 -15.72 13.80 -10.19
C ARG A 66 -14.40 14.45 -9.83
N VAL A 67 -14.11 14.55 -8.54
CA VAL A 67 -12.81 14.97 -8.03
C VAL A 67 -12.09 13.75 -7.47
N ALA A 68 -11.15 13.22 -8.23
CA ALA A 68 -10.34 12.07 -7.82
C ALA A 68 -9.21 12.53 -6.89
N PHE A 69 -8.91 11.75 -5.87
CA PHE A 69 -7.85 12.02 -4.91
C PHE A 69 -7.19 10.73 -4.43
N ASP A 70 -5.93 10.84 -4.00
CA ASP A 70 -5.26 9.83 -3.20
C ASP A 70 -5.32 10.22 -1.72
N ILE A 71 -5.48 9.23 -0.85
CA ILE A 71 -5.22 9.32 0.58
C ILE A 71 -4.01 8.45 0.92
N TYR A 72 -3.01 9.04 1.55
CA TYR A 72 -1.78 8.38 1.99
C TYR A 72 -1.75 8.30 3.51
N ASN A 73 -1.57 7.10 4.06
CA ASN A 73 -1.27 6.92 5.47
C ASN A 73 0.25 6.88 5.65
N THR A 74 0.83 7.92 6.26
CA THR A 74 2.27 8.03 6.52
C THR A 74 2.71 7.23 7.75
N ALA A 75 1.76 6.71 8.52
CA ALA A 75 2.00 6.02 9.78
C ALA A 75 2.18 4.50 9.60
N THR A 76 2.68 3.85 10.66
CA THR A 76 2.95 2.40 10.69
C THR A 76 1.75 1.56 11.12
N THR A 77 0.59 2.18 11.37
CA THR A 77 -0.67 1.50 11.73
C THR A 77 -1.75 1.78 10.69
N THR A 78 -2.54 0.77 10.34
CA THR A 78 -3.69 0.89 9.42
C THR A 78 -4.81 1.69 10.06
N ALA A 79 -5.47 2.55 9.29
CA ALA A 79 -6.75 3.17 9.67
C ALA A 79 -7.91 2.37 9.08
N ALA A 80 -8.99 2.16 9.84
CA ALA A 80 -10.23 1.56 9.36
C ALA A 80 -11.36 2.60 9.30
N ALA A 81 -12.39 2.31 8.49
CA ALA A 81 -13.59 3.13 8.35
C ALA A 81 -13.27 4.63 8.17
N VAL A 82 -12.34 4.95 7.28
CA VAL A 82 -11.84 6.30 7.09
C VAL A 82 -12.86 7.10 6.29
N THR A 83 -13.55 8.03 6.94
CA THR A 83 -14.44 8.97 6.27
C THR A 83 -13.65 10.16 5.77
N VAL A 84 -13.76 10.46 4.49
CA VAL A 84 -13.18 11.64 3.83
C VAL A 84 -14.32 12.54 3.38
N VAL A 85 -14.26 13.81 3.79
CA VAL A 85 -15.28 14.81 3.45
C VAL A 85 -14.71 15.76 2.41
N GLY A 86 -15.44 15.93 1.30
CA GLY A 86 -15.18 16.93 0.28
C GLY A 86 -16.19 18.07 0.37
N ARG A 87 -15.69 19.29 0.50
CA ARG A 87 -16.48 20.53 0.51
C ARG A 87 -16.15 21.36 -0.70
N LEU A 88 -17.19 21.76 -1.42
CA LEU A 88 -17.10 22.77 -2.46
C LEU A 88 -17.51 24.12 -1.88
N ARG A 89 -16.64 25.11 -2.01
CA ARG A 89 -16.83 26.45 -1.43
C ARG A 89 -16.84 27.53 -2.50
N GLU A 90 -17.76 28.47 -2.33
CA GLU A 90 -17.79 29.74 -3.05
C GLU A 90 -17.45 30.85 -2.05
N GLY A 91 -16.20 31.31 -2.09
CA GLY A 91 -15.64 32.15 -1.03
C GLY A 91 -15.69 31.46 0.33
N ASN A 92 -16.40 32.05 1.29
CA ASN A 92 -16.48 31.51 2.65
C ASN A 92 -17.71 30.62 2.92
N ARG A 93 -18.52 30.36 1.89
CA ARG A 93 -19.73 29.55 1.99
C ARG A 93 -19.49 28.16 1.41
N VAL A 94 -19.79 27.12 2.18
CA VAL A 94 -19.93 25.75 1.64
C VAL A 94 -21.22 25.71 0.83
N ILE A 95 -21.10 25.39 -0.46
CA ILE A 95 -22.25 25.27 -1.36
C ILE A 95 -22.64 23.82 -1.60
N GLU A 96 -21.69 22.89 -1.41
CA GLU A 96 -21.93 21.45 -1.48
C GLU A 96 -20.93 20.72 -0.58
N GLU A 97 -21.39 19.65 0.06
CA GLU A 97 -20.58 18.77 0.90
C GLU A 97 -21.02 17.34 0.63
N ASN A 98 -20.07 16.46 0.33
CA ASN A 98 -20.27 15.02 0.16
C ASN A 98 -19.11 14.28 0.81
N ASP A 99 -19.32 13.02 1.15
CA ASP A 99 -18.31 12.17 1.78
C ASP A 99 -18.15 10.83 1.06
N VAL A 100 -17.02 10.18 1.33
CA VAL A 100 -16.74 8.80 0.95
C VAL A 100 -16.04 8.12 2.11
N THR A 101 -16.33 6.83 2.32
CA THR A 101 -15.68 6.03 3.35
C THR A 101 -14.82 4.95 2.71
N PHE A 102 -13.58 4.84 3.18
CA PHE A 102 -12.67 3.74 2.86
C PHE A 102 -12.74 2.70 3.97
N ASP A 103 -12.89 1.43 3.62
CA ASP A 103 -12.86 0.34 4.60
C ASP A 103 -11.54 0.35 5.38
N TYR A 104 -10.44 0.60 4.67
CA TYR A 104 -9.10 0.72 5.26
C TYR A 104 -8.19 1.61 4.42
N VAL A 105 -7.25 2.27 5.11
CA VAL A 105 -6.05 2.87 4.51
C VAL A 105 -4.84 2.27 5.22
N ALA A 106 -4.19 1.31 4.55
CA ALA A 106 -3.10 0.53 5.13
C ALA A 106 -1.91 1.41 5.52
N ALA A 107 -1.18 0.99 6.55
CA ALA A 107 0.07 1.61 6.99
C ALA A 107 1.03 1.85 5.81
N GLU A 108 1.62 3.05 5.77
CA GLU A 108 2.61 3.47 4.77
C GLU A 108 2.15 3.26 3.31
N SER A 109 0.85 3.31 3.06
CA SER A 109 0.25 2.99 1.77
C SER A 109 -0.77 4.04 1.31
N LYS A 110 -1.02 4.04 0.00
CA LYS A 110 -1.99 4.91 -0.66
C LYS A 110 -3.28 4.15 -0.98
N SER A 111 -4.39 4.86 -0.91
CA SER A 111 -5.68 4.42 -1.43
C SER A 111 -6.28 5.53 -2.28
N ALA A 112 -6.97 5.16 -3.36
CA ALA A 112 -7.55 6.12 -4.29
C ALA A 112 -9.07 6.18 -4.10
N GLY A 113 -9.63 7.39 -4.16
CA GLY A 113 -11.07 7.61 -4.10
C GLY A 113 -11.50 8.83 -4.89
N ALA A 114 -12.78 9.14 -4.83
CA ALA A 114 -13.31 10.34 -5.45
C ALA A 114 -14.51 10.89 -4.68
N ILE A 115 -14.62 12.22 -4.65
CA ILE A 115 -15.85 12.91 -4.25
C ILE A 115 -16.59 13.29 -5.54
N LEU A 116 -17.89 13.03 -5.58
CA LEU A 116 -18.76 13.47 -6.65
C LEU A 116 -19.49 14.74 -6.21
N PHE A 117 -19.45 15.78 -7.04
CA PHE A 117 -20.18 17.03 -6.82
C PHE A 117 -21.20 17.24 -7.94
N GLN A 118 -22.39 17.73 -7.61
CA GLN A 118 -23.37 18.19 -8.59
C GLN A 118 -22.96 19.52 -9.20
N ASN A 119 -22.43 20.43 -8.38
CA ASN A 119 -21.97 21.74 -8.82
C ASN A 119 -20.58 21.67 -9.46
N ASP A 120 -20.33 22.53 -10.44
CA ASP A 120 -19.05 22.61 -11.14
C ASP A 120 -17.93 23.10 -10.19
N PRO A 121 -16.85 22.35 -9.97
CA PRO A 121 -15.73 22.80 -9.16
C PRO A 121 -14.90 23.92 -9.79
N ALA A 122 -15.05 24.17 -11.10
CA ALA A 122 -14.26 25.17 -11.82
C ALA A 122 -14.44 26.57 -11.21
N GLY A 123 -13.33 27.23 -10.90
CA GLY A 123 -13.32 28.57 -10.30
C GLY A 123 -13.76 28.62 -8.83
N ARG A 124 -13.94 27.47 -8.18
CA ARG A 124 -14.33 27.35 -6.77
C ARG A 124 -13.23 26.65 -5.97
N THR A 125 -13.31 26.75 -4.65
CA THR A 125 -12.37 26.06 -3.76
C THR A 125 -12.91 24.69 -3.40
N VAL A 126 -12.14 23.65 -3.72
CA VAL A 126 -12.41 22.27 -3.29
C VAL A 126 -11.50 21.97 -2.11
N ASP A 127 -12.11 21.64 -0.97
CA ASP A 127 -11.43 21.21 0.25
C ASP A 127 -11.77 19.74 0.50
N ILE A 128 -10.78 18.85 0.48
CA ILE A 128 -10.98 17.43 0.75
C ILE A 128 -10.05 17.04 1.89
N GLN A 129 -10.64 16.53 2.97
CA GLN A 129 -9.90 16.18 4.18
C GLN A 129 -10.48 14.93 4.85
N PRO A 130 -9.64 14.10 5.50
CA PRO A 130 -10.13 13.05 6.39
C PRO A 130 -10.93 13.67 7.54
N ALA A 131 -12.12 13.15 7.81
CA ALA A 131 -12.97 13.59 8.91
C ALA A 131 -12.84 12.72 10.15
N GLY A 132 -12.53 11.43 9.97
CA GLY A 132 -12.36 10.49 11.07
C GLY A 132 -11.93 9.10 10.58
N TYR A 133 -11.51 8.28 11.54
CA TYR A 133 -11.17 6.87 11.35
C TYR A 133 -11.40 6.10 12.66
N THR A 134 -11.40 4.78 12.59
CA THR A 134 -11.35 3.89 13.75
C THR A 134 -10.04 3.09 13.75
N ASP A 135 -9.65 2.61 14.93
CA ASP A 135 -8.61 1.59 15.03
C ASP A 135 -9.08 0.30 14.29
N PRO A 136 -8.16 -0.42 13.64
CA PRO A 136 -8.47 -1.61 12.83
C PRO A 136 -8.78 -2.87 13.66
#